data_AF-A0AAE3VYT8-F1
#
_entry.id   AF-A0AAE3VYT8-F1
#
_cell.length_a   1.000
_cell.length_b   1.000
_cell.length_c   1.000
_cell.angle_alpha   90.00
_cell.angle_beta   90.00
_cell.angle_gamma   90.00
#
_symmetry.space_group_name_H-M   'P 1'
#
loop_
_entity.id
_entity.type
_entity.pdbx_description
1 polymer ?
#
loop_
_entity_poly.entity_id
_entity_poly.type
_entity_poly.pdbx_seq_one_letter_code
_entity_poly.pdbx_strand_id
1 'polypeptide(L)'
;MAGQPLIALPGRHRRRLAPTTRAAVVSVAWLAVVVIAPRVTLSPEIRAGALFVHLISMLIGFGAVLFVDWSGILFLAGRHSFGDVLRTAESALTPTWIGFTGLLASGALLNPEVTYLTTVKLLAVLVVGLNGIYAGTVADRLTRHRGHRPPTALLVQAGLATTLSQLAWWTAVIIGFLNSQT
;
A
#
# COMPACT_ATOMS: atom_id res chain seq x y z
N MET A 1 -9.79 -9.88 -55.48
CA MET A 1 -10.18 -9.65 -54.07
C MET A 1 -8.91 -9.42 -53.27
N ALA A 2 -8.60 -8.16 -52.97
CA ALA A 2 -7.39 -7.77 -52.25
C ALA A 2 -7.65 -7.81 -50.73
N GLY A 3 -6.91 -8.64 -50.00
CA GLY A 3 -6.94 -8.67 -48.54
C GLY A 3 -6.18 -7.47 -47.98
N GLN A 4 -6.86 -6.62 -47.20
CA GLN A 4 -6.22 -5.53 -46.49
C GLN A 4 -5.34 -6.08 -45.35
N PRO A 5 -4.12 -5.55 -45.14
CA PRO A 5 -3.33 -5.87 -43.97
C PRO A 5 -3.96 -5.23 -42.72
N LEU A 6 -4.24 -6.05 -41.72
CA LEU A 6 -4.61 -5.60 -40.38
C LEU A 6 -3.52 -4.67 -39.85
N ILE A 7 -3.86 -3.39 -39.66
CA ILE A 7 -3.01 -2.43 -38.97
C ILE A 7 -2.88 -2.90 -37.52
N ALA A 8 -1.75 -3.53 -37.20
CA ALA A 8 -1.37 -3.84 -35.83
C ALA A 8 -1.14 -2.51 -35.10
N LEU A 9 -2.09 -2.10 -34.27
CA LEU A 9 -1.92 -0.95 -33.38
C LEU A 9 -0.72 -1.24 -32.46
N PRO A 10 0.32 -0.40 -32.43
CA PRO A 10 1.45 -0.61 -31.54
C PRO A 10 0.93 -0.61 -30.10
N GLY A 11 1.10 -1.75 -29.43
CA GLY A 11 0.76 -1.89 -28.03
C GLY A 11 1.43 -0.77 -27.26
N ARG A 12 0.63 0.11 -26.64
CA ARG A 12 1.12 1.12 -25.71
C ARG A 12 1.83 0.38 -24.58
N HIS A 13 3.14 0.19 -24.70
CA HIS A 13 3.99 -0.16 -23.58
C HIS A 13 3.85 0.97 -22.57
N ARG A 14 2.90 0.82 -21.63
CA ARG A 14 2.87 1.65 -20.43
C ARG A 14 4.20 1.45 -19.74
N ARG A 15 5.14 2.39 -19.91
CA ARG A 15 6.42 2.38 -19.20
C ARG A 15 6.09 2.36 -17.71
N ARG A 16 6.26 1.21 -17.06
CA ARG A 16 6.20 1.14 -15.61
C ARG A 16 7.36 1.96 -15.06
N LEU A 17 7.07 2.91 -14.19
CA LEU A 17 8.10 3.70 -13.51
C LEU A 17 9.04 2.78 -12.74
N ALA A 18 10.33 3.10 -12.75
CA ALA A 18 11.32 2.36 -11.98
C ALA A 18 10.93 2.35 -10.49
N PRO A 19 11.21 1.26 -9.73
CA PRO A 19 10.94 1.21 -8.30
C PRO A 19 11.51 2.40 -7.52
N THR A 20 12.71 2.86 -7.89
CA THR A 20 13.38 4.02 -7.30
C THR A 20 12.59 5.31 -7.53
N THR A 21 12.07 5.53 -8.74
CA THR A 21 11.22 6.68 -9.06
C THR A 21 9.91 6.64 -8.26
N ARG A 22 9.28 5.46 -8.14
CA ARG A 22 8.07 5.30 -7.32
C ARG A 22 8.34 5.60 -5.85
N ALA A 23 9.47 5.13 -5.33
CA ALA A 23 9.88 5.38 -3.95
C ALA A 23 10.11 6.87 -3.70
N ALA A 24 10.80 7.55 -4.61
CA ALA A 24 11.00 9.00 -4.54
C ALA A 24 9.66 9.76 -4.54
N VAL A 25 8.72 9.38 -5.41
CA VAL A 25 7.38 9.99 -5.46
C VAL A 25 6.64 9.80 -4.13
N VAL A 26 6.65 8.58 -3.57
CA VAL A 26 6.01 8.29 -2.28
C VAL A 26 6.64 9.10 -1.16
N SER A 27 7.97 9.14 -1.08
CA SER A 27 8.68 9.91 -0.05
C SER A 27 8.42 11.41 -0.15
N VAL A 28 8.38 11.96 -1.37
CA VAL A 28 8.08 13.39 -1.59
C VAL A 28 6.63 13.71 -1.25
N ALA A 29 5.67 12.87 -1.67
CA ALA A 29 4.26 13.06 -1.35
C ALA A 29 4.02 12.96 0.16
N TRP A 30 4.63 11.97 0.82
CA TRP A 30 4.62 11.84 2.27
C TRP A 30 5.19 13.08 2.96
N LEU A 31 6.38 13.55 2.54
CA LEU A 31 7.01 14.73 3.12
C LEU A 31 6.15 15.98 2.95
N ALA A 32 5.53 16.15 1.78
CA ALA A 32 4.61 17.24 1.52
C ALA A 32 3.43 17.22 2.50
N VAL A 33 2.83 16.04 2.75
CA VAL A 33 1.76 15.89 3.75
C VAL A 33 2.24 16.25 5.15
N VAL A 34 3.40 15.73 5.59
CA VAL A 34 3.97 16.03 6.92
C VAL A 34 4.20 17.53 7.12
N VAL A 35 4.64 18.21 6.06
CA VAL A 35 4.96 19.64 6.08
C VAL A 35 3.71 20.50 5.98
N ILE A 36 2.71 20.11 5.19
CA ILE A 36 1.50 20.90 4.95
C ILE A 36 0.47 20.71 6.06
N ALA A 37 0.25 19.49 6.55
CA ALA A 37 -0.85 19.16 7.45
C ALA A 37 -0.95 20.06 8.70
N PRO A 38 0.15 20.39 9.41
CA PRO A 38 0.08 21.25 10.59
C PRO A 38 -0.27 22.71 10.27
N ARG A 39 -0.16 23.13 9.01
CA ARG A 39 -0.44 24.51 8.56
C ARG A 39 -1.86 24.70 8.06
N VAL A 40 -2.62 23.61 7.94
CA VAL A 40 -3.98 23.62 7.41
C VAL A 40 -4.97 23.68 8.56
N THR A 41 -5.55 24.85 8.81
CA THR A 41 -6.65 25.02 9.77
C THR A 41 -7.98 24.96 9.03
N LEU A 42 -8.76 23.91 9.29
CA LEU A 42 -10.07 23.69 8.68
C LEU A 42 -11.17 23.76 9.71
N SER A 43 -12.39 24.08 9.24
CA SER A 43 -13.58 24.05 10.08
C SER A 43 -13.85 22.63 10.60
N PRO A 44 -14.56 22.49 11.75
CA PRO A 44 -14.86 21.19 12.34
C PRO A 44 -15.57 20.22 11.37
N GLU A 45 -16.46 20.73 10.52
CA GLU A 45 -17.25 19.92 9.57
C GLU A 45 -16.36 19.32 8.49
N ILE A 46 -15.44 20.10 7.92
CA ILE A 46 -14.49 19.62 6.92
C ILE A 46 -13.55 18.59 7.54
N ARG A 47 -13.10 18.82 8.78
CA ARG A 47 -12.24 17.87 9.50
C ARG A 47 -12.96 16.55 9.76
N ALA A 48 -14.23 16.59 10.14
CA ALA A 48 -15.04 15.38 10.31
C ALA A 48 -15.21 14.61 9.00
N GLY A 49 -15.47 15.31 7.88
CA GLY A 49 -15.50 14.71 6.55
C GLY A 49 -14.16 14.09 6.15
N ALA A 50 -13.06 14.78 6.40
CA ALA A 50 -11.72 14.26 6.17
C ALA A 50 -11.44 13.00 7.01
N LEU A 51 -11.86 12.98 8.29
CA LEU A 51 -11.70 11.82 9.16
C LEU A 51 -12.51 10.62 8.65
N PHE A 52 -13.76 10.84 8.22
CA PHE A 52 -14.57 9.80 7.62
C PHE A 52 -13.89 9.19 6.37
N VAL A 53 -13.42 10.04 5.46
CA VAL A 53 -12.67 9.60 4.27
C VAL A 53 -11.38 8.87 4.68
N HIS A 54 -10.71 9.32 5.72
CA HIS A 54 -9.50 8.68 6.25
C HIS A 54 -9.79 7.25 6.74
N LEU A 55 -10.88 7.04 7.48
CA LEU A 55 -11.28 5.72 7.97
C LEU A 55 -11.71 4.78 6.84
N ILE A 56 -12.44 5.28 5.83
CA ILE A 56 -12.77 4.49 4.64
C ILE A 56 -11.51 4.10 3.87
N SER A 57 -10.57 5.03 3.73
CA SER A 57 -9.27 4.79 3.07
C SER A 57 -8.43 3.77 3.84
N MET A 58 -8.47 3.81 5.17
CA MET A 58 -7.87 2.81 6.05
C MET A 58 -8.49 1.43 5.82
N LEU A 59 -9.83 1.34 5.82
CA LEU A 59 -10.54 0.09 5.56
C LEU A 59 -10.20 -0.51 4.19
N ILE A 60 -10.17 0.31 3.14
CA ILE A 60 -9.83 -0.15 1.79
C ILE A 60 -8.37 -0.60 1.72
N GLY A 61 -7.45 0.23 2.22
CA GLY A 61 -6.01 -0.01 2.10
C GLY A 61 -5.53 -1.14 3.00
N PHE A 62 -5.77 -1.02 4.30
CA PHE A 62 -5.36 -2.01 5.28
C PHE A 62 -6.19 -3.29 5.16
N GLY A 63 -7.49 -3.19 4.87
CA GLY A 63 -8.34 -4.37 4.64
C GLY A 63 -7.86 -5.21 3.46
N ALA A 64 -7.36 -4.59 2.39
CA ALA A 64 -6.73 -5.32 1.28
C ALA A 64 -5.46 -6.06 1.72
N VAL A 65 -4.62 -5.46 2.57
CA VAL A 65 -3.44 -6.10 3.15
C VAL A 65 -3.83 -7.30 4.02
N LEU A 66 -4.80 -7.12 4.92
CA LEU A 66 -5.32 -8.21 5.76
C LEU A 66 -5.91 -9.35 4.93
N PHE A 67 -6.54 -9.04 3.80
CA PHE A 67 -7.06 -10.06 2.89
C PHE A 67 -5.95 -10.91 2.23
N VAL A 68 -4.82 -10.29 1.89
CA VAL A 68 -3.62 -11.03 1.42
C VAL A 68 -3.06 -11.92 2.52
N ASP A 69 -2.93 -11.38 3.73
CA ASP A 69 -2.39 -12.12 4.87
C ASP A 69 -3.28 -13.31 5.23
N TRP A 70 -4.60 -13.13 5.16
CA TRP A 70 -5.56 -14.22 5.34
C TRP A 70 -5.36 -15.33 4.30
N SER A 71 -5.18 -14.97 3.02
CA SER A 71 -4.87 -15.95 1.97
C SER A 71 -3.54 -16.67 2.24
N GLY A 72 -2.54 -15.94 2.75
CA GLY A 72 -1.26 -16.51 3.20
C GLY A 72 -1.42 -17.51 4.34
N ILE A 73 -2.23 -17.20 5.35
CA ILE A 73 -2.57 -18.11 6.46
C ILE A 73 -3.27 -19.37 5.92
N LEU A 74 -4.23 -19.22 5.02
CA LEU A 74 -4.91 -20.35 4.39
C LEU A 74 -3.97 -21.22 3.57
N PHE A 75 -2.96 -20.64 2.93
CA PHE A 75 -1.90 -21.39 2.25
C PHE A 75 -1.05 -22.19 3.23
N LEU A 76 -0.63 -21.58 4.35
CA LEU A 76 0.10 -22.28 5.41
C LEU A 76 -0.72 -23.41 6.04
N ALA A 77 -2.04 -23.24 6.11
CA ALA A 77 -2.99 -24.27 6.55
C ALA A 77 -3.29 -25.34 5.47
N GLY A 78 -2.65 -25.28 4.30
CA GLY A 78 -2.85 -26.22 3.19
C GLY A 78 -4.18 -26.06 2.45
N ARG A 79 -4.93 -24.97 2.68
CA ARG A 79 -6.26 -24.72 2.09
C ARG A 79 -6.19 -23.92 0.80
N HIS A 80 -5.16 -23.10 0.62
CA HIS A 80 -4.90 -22.36 -0.62
C HIS A 80 -3.61 -22.84 -1.27
N SER A 81 -3.55 -22.77 -2.60
CA SER A 81 -2.29 -22.96 -3.33
C SER A 81 -1.44 -21.68 -3.29
N PHE A 82 -0.15 -21.80 -3.56
CA PHE A 82 0.72 -20.63 -3.74
C PHE A 82 0.22 -19.69 -4.85
N GLY A 83 -0.39 -20.26 -5.90
CA GLY A 83 -1.02 -19.50 -6.98
C GLY A 83 -2.21 -18.67 -6.51
N ASP A 84 -3.00 -19.16 -5.55
CA ASP A 84 -4.12 -18.43 -4.94
C ASP A 84 -3.62 -17.21 -4.18
N VAL A 85 -2.62 -17.37 -3.31
CA VAL A 85 -2.01 -16.27 -2.55
C VAL A 85 -1.52 -15.18 -3.49
N LEU A 86 -0.87 -15.57 -4.58
CA LEU A 86 -0.32 -14.63 -5.54
C LEU A 86 -1.41 -13.89 -6.33
N ARG A 87 -2.50 -14.58 -6.70
CA ARG A 87 -3.69 -13.94 -7.31
C ARG A 87 -4.35 -12.96 -6.34
N THR A 88 -4.49 -13.34 -5.08
CA THR A 88 -5.00 -12.44 -4.02
C THR A 88 -4.10 -11.22 -3.85
N ALA A 89 -2.78 -11.41 -3.82
CA ALA A 89 -1.83 -10.31 -3.72
C ALA A 89 -1.94 -9.34 -4.91
N GLU A 90 -1.99 -9.87 -6.14
CA GLU A 90 -2.18 -9.05 -7.35
C GLU A 90 -3.48 -8.25 -7.33
N SER A 91 -4.60 -8.87 -6.92
CA SER A 91 -5.89 -8.18 -6.85
C SER A 91 -5.93 -7.13 -5.73
N ALA A 92 -5.20 -7.35 -4.64
CA ALA A 92 -5.11 -6.44 -3.50
C ALA A 92 -4.18 -5.23 -3.72
N LEU A 93 -3.29 -5.24 -4.72
CA LEU A 93 -2.39 -4.12 -5.00
C LEU A 93 -3.16 -2.82 -5.27
N THR A 94 -4.18 -2.88 -6.14
CA THR A 94 -4.98 -1.72 -6.51
C THR A 94 -5.71 -1.10 -5.31
N PRO A 95 -6.53 -1.84 -4.54
CA PRO A 95 -7.19 -1.27 -3.36
C PRO A 95 -6.18 -0.81 -2.31
N THR A 96 -5.06 -1.51 -2.10
CA THR A 96 -3.99 -1.05 -1.20
C THR A 96 -3.51 0.36 -1.56
N TRP A 97 -3.21 0.60 -2.83
CA TRP A 97 -2.74 1.93 -3.30
C TRP A 97 -3.83 3.00 -3.30
N ILE A 98 -5.08 2.63 -3.59
CA ILE A 98 -6.23 3.55 -3.48
C ILE A 98 -6.39 4.00 -2.02
N GLY A 99 -6.43 3.05 -1.09
CA GLY A 99 -6.53 3.34 0.33
C GLY A 99 -5.34 4.14 0.85
N PHE A 100 -4.11 3.78 0.48
CA PHE A 100 -2.91 4.53 0.87
C PHE A 100 -2.93 5.98 0.37
N THR A 101 -3.34 6.20 -0.89
CA THR A 101 -3.46 7.56 -1.45
C THR A 101 -4.54 8.36 -0.72
N GLY A 102 -5.68 7.74 -0.45
CA GLY A 102 -6.76 8.35 0.34
C GLY A 102 -6.31 8.71 1.75
N LEU A 103 -5.50 7.88 2.40
CA LEU A 103 -4.92 8.14 3.72
C LEU A 103 -3.99 9.36 3.72
N LEU A 104 -3.10 9.47 2.73
CA LEU A 104 -2.22 10.63 2.59
C LEU A 104 -3.01 11.92 2.34
N ALA A 105 -3.96 11.87 1.40
CA ALA A 105 -4.76 13.05 1.02
C ALA A 105 -5.65 13.53 2.18
N SER A 106 -6.40 12.62 2.81
CA SER A 106 -7.25 12.95 3.96
C SER A 106 -6.44 13.32 5.20
N GLY A 107 -5.32 12.63 5.45
CA GLY A 107 -4.43 12.90 6.59
C GLY A 107 -3.84 14.31 6.57
N ALA A 108 -3.62 14.87 5.38
CA ALA A 108 -3.19 16.27 5.21
C ALA A 108 -4.19 17.29 5.76
N LEU A 109 -5.46 16.92 5.90
CA LEU A 109 -6.55 17.79 6.33
C LEU A 109 -6.90 17.60 7.82
N LEU A 110 -6.30 16.63 8.50
CA LEU A 110 -6.65 16.31 9.90
C LEU A 110 -5.93 17.21 10.92
N ASN A 111 -4.93 17.98 10.50
CA ASN A 111 -4.12 18.88 11.33
C ASN A 111 -3.68 18.19 12.64
N PRO A 112 -2.76 17.23 12.56
CA PRO A 112 -2.32 16.46 13.72
C PRO A 112 -1.41 17.29 14.62
N GLU A 113 -1.53 17.09 15.93
CA GLU A 113 -0.56 17.63 16.89
C GLU A 113 0.83 17.01 16.67
N VAL A 114 1.87 17.85 16.69
CA VAL A 114 3.25 17.43 16.45
C VAL A 114 3.83 16.87 17.75
N THR A 115 3.56 15.60 18.01
CA THR A 115 4.10 14.84 19.14
C THR A 115 5.10 13.78 18.69
N TYR A 116 5.85 13.22 19.64
CA TYR A 116 6.72 12.06 19.37
C TYR A 116 5.93 10.88 18.78
N LEU A 117 4.74 10.60 19.31
CA LEU A 117 3.87 9.53 18.80
C LEU A 117 3.42 9.82 17.38
N THR A 118 2.97 11.05 17.08
CA THR A 118 2.63 11.45 15.70
C THR A 118 3.82 11.25 14.74
N THR A 119 5.05 11.53 15.19
CA THR A 119 6.25 11.28 14.39
C THR A 119 6.45 9.79 14.10
N VAL A 120 6.33 8.92 15.11
CA VAL A 120 6.41 7.46 14.93
C VAL A 120 5.33 6.95 13.98
N LYS A 121 4.09 7.43 14.11
CA LYS A 121 2.99 7.11 13.18
C LYS A 121 3.33 7.51 11.74
N LEU A 122 3.83 8.72 11.53
CA LEU A 122 4.17 9.21 10.20
C LEU A 122 5.32 8.40 9.57
N LEU A 123 6.33 8.03 10.35
CA LEU A 123 7.39 7.12 9.89
C LEU A 123 6.84 5.75 9.53
N ALA A 124 5.91 5.19 10.31
CA ALA A 124 5.25 3.94 9.97
C ALA A 124 4.48 4.03 8.64
N VAL A 125 3.78 5.15 8.39
CA VAL A 125 3.11 5.41 7.09
C VAL A 125 4.10 5.46 5.93
N LEU A 126 5.29 6.06 6.12
CA LEU A 126 6.34 6.05 5.10
C LEU A 126 6.83 4.62 4.83
N VAL A 127 7.05 3.84 5.89
CA VAL A 127 7.44 2.42 5.78
C VAL A 127 6.39 1.63 5.02
N VAL A 128 5.09 1.83 5.28
CA VAL A 128 3.99 1.21 4.51
C VAL A 128 4.14 1.49 3.00
N GLY A 129 4.33 2.76 2.62
CA GLY A 129 4.44 3.15 1.22
C GLY A 129 5.68 2.58 0.51
N LEU A 130 6.85 2.66 1.15
CA LEU A 130 8.10 2.14 0.60
C LEU A 130 8.10 0.60 0.53
N ASN A 131 7.62 -0.05 1.59
CA ASN A 131 7.48 -1.49 1.64
C ASN A 131 6.44 -1.98 0.62
N GLY A 132 5.36 -1.24 0.36
CA GLY A 132 4.39 -1.56 -0.68
C GLY A 132 4.99 -1.61 -2.09
N ILE A 133 5.94 -0.71 -2.39
CA ILE A 133 6.70 -0.75 -3.66
C ILE A 133 7.59 -1.99 -3.71
N TYR A 134 8.35 -2.25 -2.64
CA TYR A 134 9.21 -3.41 -2.54
C TYR A 134 8.43 -4.73 -2.65
N ALA A 135 7.36 -4.88 -1.89
CA ALA A 135 6.45 -6.03 -1.93
C ALA A 135 5.88 -6.24 -3.34
N GLY A 136 5.49 -5.17 -4.04
CA GLY A 136 5.07 -5.25 -5.45
C GLY A 136 6.19 -5.79 -6.37
N THR A 137 7.45 -5.39 -6.16
CA THR A 137 8.57 -5.96 -6.94
C THR A 137 8.87 -7.42 -6.61
N VAL A 138 8.69 -7.82 -5.35
CA VAL A 138 8.83 -9.22 -4.91
C VAL A 138 7.70 -10.07 -5.51
N ALA A 139 6.46 -9.58 -5.48
CA ALA A 139 5.32 -10.22 -6.11
C ALA A 139 5.55 -10.39 -7.62
N ASP A 140 5.96 -9.33 -8.34
CA ASP A 140 6.30 -9.37 -9.77
C ASP A 140 7.43 -10.38 -10.10
N ARG A 141 8.30 -10.72 -9.14
CA ARG A 141 9.34 -11.76 -9.30
C ARG A 141 8.79 -13.15 -8.99
N LEU A 142 7.93 -13.29 -7.98
CA LEU A 142 7.26 -14.55 -7.65
C LEU A 142 6.31 -15.00 -8.75
N THR A 143 5.63 -14.06 -9.44
CA THR A 143 4.75 -14.38 -10.57
C THR A 143 5.46 -15.04 -11.74
N ARG A 144 6.74 -14.71 -11.96
CA ARG A 144 7.57 -15.35 -12.98
C ARG A 144 7.89 -16.82 -12.67
N HIS A 145 7.69 -17.25 -11.42
CA HIS A 145 7.89 -18.63 -10.98
C HIS A 145 6.57 -19.38 -10.84
N ARG A 146 5.44 -18.83 -11.33
CA ARG A 146 4.16 -19.56 -11.37
C ARG A 146 4.35 -20.92 -12.05
N GLY A 147 3.91 -21.98 -11.38
CA GLY A 147 4.04 -23.37 -11.85
C GLY A 147 5.33 -24.09 -11.43
N HIS A 148 6.30 -23.37 -10.86
CA HIS A 148 7.53 -23.95 -10.33
C HIS A 148 7.75 -23.51 -8.87
N ARG A 149 8.62 -24.22 -8.15
CA ARG A 149 8.96 -23.82 -6.78
C ARG A 149 9.84 -22.55 -6.83
N PRO A 150 9.40 -21.41 -6.26
CA PRO A 150 10.24 -20.22 -6.21
C PRO A 150 11.46 -20.45 -5.30
N PRO A 151 12.57 -19.72 -5.53
CA PRO A 151 13.75 -19.85 -4.69
C PRO A 151 13.46 -19.40 -3.26
N THR A 152 14.01 -20.12 -2.26
CA THR A 152 13.76 -19.88 -0.83
C THR A 152 14.06 -18.43 -0.42
N ALA A 153 15.12 -17.83 -0.96
CA ALA A 153 15.47 -16.44 -0.70
C ALA A 153 14.34 -15.46 -1.07
N LEU A 154 13.61 -15.73 -2.16
CA LEU A 154 12.49 -14.89 -2.60
C LEU A 154 11.25 -15.08 -1.72
N LEU A 155 11.04 -16.29 -1.20
CA LEU A 155 10.01 -16.55 -0.18
C LEU A 155 10.31 -15.83 1.14
N VAL A 156 11.57 -15.84 1.58
CA VAL A 156 12.02 -15.09 2.76
C VAL A 156 11.82 -13.59 2.55
N GLN A 157 12.18 -13.06 1.38
CA GLN A 157 11.93 -11.65 1.03
C GLN A 157 10.45 -11.28 1.08
N ALA A 158 9.56 -12.16 0.62
CA ALA A 158 8.12 -11.97 0.71
C ALA A 158 7.63 -11.99 2.16
N GLY A 159 8.08 -12.96 2.96
CA GLY A 159 7.75 -13.04 4.38
C GLY A 159 8.18 -11.79 5.15
N LEU A 160 9.40 -11.31 4.93
CA LEU A 160 9.90 -10.07 5.53
C LEU A 160 9.08 -8.85 5.11
N ALA A 161 8.72 -8.75 3.83
CA ALA A 161 7.87 -7.66 3.34
C ALA A 161 6.48 -7.69 4.00
N THR A 162 5.87 -8.87 4.16
CA THR A 162 4.60 -9.03 4.87
C THR A 162 4.73 -8.64 6.35
N THR A 163 5.74 -9.14 7.05
CA THR A 163 5.96 -8.80 8.47
C THR A 163 6.16 -7.31 8.68
N LEU A 164 7.00 -6.67 7.85
CA LEU A 164 7.24 -5.23 7.92
C LEU A 164 5.96 -4.42 7.64
N SER A 165 5.15 -4.87 6.68
CA SER A 165 3.83 -4.28 6.39
C SER A 165 2.95 -4.30 7.63
N GLN A 166 2.81 -5.46 8.27
CA GLN A 166 1.94 -5.62 9.45
C GLN A 166 2.39 -4.76 10.62
N LEU A 167 3.69 -4.75 10.93
CA LEU A 167 4.22 -3.89 11.99
C LEU A 167 3.91 -2.42 11.70
N ALA A 168 4.17 -1.94 10.49
CA ALA A 168 3.96 -0.55 10.13
C ALA A 168 2.48 -0.14 10.15
N TRP A 169 1.58 -0.98 9.60
CA TRP A 169 0.13 -0.73 9.66
C TRP A 169 -0.39 -0.70 11.09
N TRP A 170 -0.07 -1.72 11.90
CA TRP A 170 -0.53 -1.77 13.29
C TRP A 170 0.02 -0.64 14.14
N THR A 171 1.29 -0.26 13.96
CA THR A 171 1.85 0.94 14.62
C THR A 171 1.06 2.19 14.27
N ALA A 172 0.76 2.41 12.98
CA ALA A 172 0.00 3.59 12.56
C ALA A 172 -1.44 3.61 13.10
N VAL A 173 -2.10 2.45 13.16
CA VAL A 173 -3.47 2.28 13.69
C VAL A 173 -3.49 2.52 15.20
N ILE A 174 -2.61 1.85 15.96
CA ILE A 174 -2.56 1.96 17.42
C ILE A 174 -2.28 3.40 17.83
N ILE A 175 -1.27 4.04 17.24
CA ILE A 175 -0.96 5.44 17.56
C ILE A 175 -2.10 6.37 17.10
N GLY A 176 -2.71 6.10 15.95
CA GLY A 176 -3.87 6.85 15.48
C GLY A 176 -5.03 6.83 16.47
N PHE A 177 -5.30 5.66 17.07
CA PHE A 177 -6.29 5.50 18.13
C PHE A 177 -5.88 6.22 19.42
N LEU A 178 -4.63 6.07 19.87
CA LEU A 178 -4.16 6.73 21.10
C LEU A 178 -4.27 8.26 21.00
N ASN A 179 -3.90 8.83 19.85
CA ASN A 179 -4.01 10.27 19.60
C ASN A 179 -5.45 10.78 19.48
N SER A 180 -6.46 9.91 19.30
CA SER A 180 -7.86 10.36 19.26
C SER A 180 -8.52 10.41 20.64
N GLN A 181 -7.85 9.86 21.67
CA GLN A 181 -8.36 9.78 23.04
C GLN A 181 -7.83 10.87 23.97
N THR A 182 -6.82 11.62 23.50
CA THR A 182 -6.19 12.77 24.17
C THR A 182 -6.77 14.06 23.62
#